data_AF-A0AB35U6U2-F1
#
_entry.id   AF-A0AB35U6U2-F1
#
_cell.length_a   1.000
_cell.length_b   1.000
_cell.length_c   1.000
_cell.angle_alpha   90.00
_cell.angle_beta   90.00
_cell.angle_gamma   90.00
#
_symmetry.space_group_name_H-M   'P 1'
#
loop_
_entity.id
_entity.type
_entity.pdbx_description
1 polymer ?
#
loop_
_entity_poly.entity_id
_entity_poly.type
_entity_poly.pdbx_seq_one_letter_code
_entity_poly.pdbx_strand_id
1 'polypeptide(L)'
;MADHGFSEGRACGLIGVNRSAWHYEPLRGQDDAARVRMREIANERRWFGYRRLAIPLRRERRGMNLKNVYRLYRDEQVTVRKRSGLERALGTRPPVAFIPRHER
;
A
#
# COMPACT_ATOMS: atom_id res chain seq x y z
N MET A 1 22.23 -15.37 19.68
CA MET A 1 22.49 -15.45 21.13
C MET A 1 21.16 -15.34 21.87
N ALA A 2 20.71 -16.44 22.47
CA ALA A 2 19.79 -16.44 23.61
C ALA A 2 20.03 -17.75 24.36
N ASP A 3 21.03 -17.71 25.23
CA ASP A 3 21.48 -18.78 26.12
C ASP A 3 20.60 -18.83 27.38
N HIS A 4 19.28 -18.91 27.21
CA HIS A 4 18.35 -19.10 28.30
C HIS A 4 17.29 -20.08 27.81
N GLY A 5 17.21 -21.28 28.40
CA GLY A 5 16.34 -22.40 27.99
C GLY A 5 14.83 -22.16 28.14
N PHE A 6 14.34 -20.96 27.88
CA PHE A 6 12.94 -20.60 27.93
C PHE A 6 12.30 -20.75 26.54
N SER A 7 11.10 -21.35 26.51
CA SER A 7 10.26 -21.28 25.32
C SER A 7 9.78 -19.85 25.10
N GLU A 8 9.61 -19.45 23.83
CA GLU A 8 9.14 -18.11 23.44
C GLU A 8 7.88 -17.68 24.19
N GLY A 9 6.94 -18.60 24.42
CA GLY A 9 5.73 -18.35 25.21
C GLY A 9 6.01 -18.04 26.68
N ARG A 10 6.98 -18.75 27.30
CA ARG A 10 7.39 -18.52 28.69
C ARG A 10 8.16 -17.21 28.84
N ALA A 11 8.99 -16.87 27.85
CA ALA A 11 9.67 -15.59 27.77
C ALA A 11 8.67 -14.43 27.63
N CYS A 12 7.70 -14.52 26.71
CA CYS A 12 6.63 -13.52 26.53
C CYS A 12 5.78 -13.34 27.80
N GLY A 13 5.45 -14.43 28.49
CA GLY A 13 4.71 -14.38 29.76
C GLY A 13 5.49 -13.67 30.88
N LEU A 14 6.81 -13.92 30.99
CA LEU A 14 7.68 -13.27 31.98
C LEU A 14 7.78 -11.75 31.78
N ILE A 15 7.86 -11.29 30.53
CA ILE A 15 7.95 -9.86 30.19
C ILE A 15 6.58 -9.18 30.08
N GLY A 16 5.47 -9.92 30.24
CA GLY A 16 4.11 -9.37 30.15
C GLY A 16 3.68 -8.93 28.75
N VAL A 17 4.36 -9.41 27.69
CA VAL A 17 4.05 -9.06 26.30
C VAL A 17 3.21 -10.17 25.66
N ASN A 18 2.15 -9.80 24.96
CA ASN A 18 1.36 -10.76 24.19
C ASN A 18 2.21 -11.33 23.04
N ARG A 19 2.18 -12.65 22.84
CA ARG A 19 2.92 -13.35 21.78
C ARG A 19 2.65 -12.76 20.39
N SER A 20 1.43 -12.32 20.12
CA SER A 20 1.06 -11.70 18.83
C SER A 20 1.76 -10.35 18.61
N ALA A 21 2.01 -9.59 19.68
CA ALA A 21 2.75 -8.35 19.62
C ALA A 21 4.25 -8.60 19.46
N TRP A 22 4.78 -9.68 20.03
CA TRP A 22 6.17 -10.11 19.82
C TRP A 22 6.46 -10.48 18.37
N HIS A 23 5.52 -11.17 17.70
CA HIS A 23 5.63 -11.49 16.27
C HIS A 23 5.15 -10.37 15.34
N TYR A 24 4.69 -9.24 15.87
CA TYR A 24 4.15 -8.18 15.03
C TYR A 24 5.27 -7.49 14.26
N GLU A 25 5.33 -7.74 12.96
CA GLU A 25 6.26 -7.05 12.07
C GLU A 25 5.56 -5.88 11.35
N PRO A 26 5.96 -4.62 11.60
CA PRO A 26 5.35 -3.47 10.96
C PRO A 26 5.63 -3.48 9.45
N LEU A 27 4.56 -3.52 8.65
CA LEU A 27 4.63 -3.64 7.19
C LEU A 27 5.17 -2.41 6.42
N ARG A 28 5.78 -1.43 7.12
CA ARG A 28 6.17 -0.12 6.54
C ARG A 28 7.18 -0.25 5.39
N GLY A 29 8.09 -1.22 5.43
CA GLY A 29 9.07 -1.44 4.35
C GLY A 29 8.52 -2.13 3.10
N GLN A 30 7.25 -2.61 3.13
CA GLN A 30 6.62 -3.24 1.97
C GLN A 30 5.79 -2.27 1.13
N ASP A 31 5.69 -1.00 1.56
CA ASP A 31 4.91 0.02 0.90
C ASP A 31 5.49 0.40 -0.47
N ASP A 32 6.81 0.37 -0.68
CA ASP A 32 7.45 0.72 -1.96
C ASP A 32 7.04 -0.21 -3.11
N ALA A 33 7.15 -1.53 -2.92
CA ALA A 33 6.71 -2.47 -3.94
C ALA A 33 5.18 -2.41 -4.15
N ALA A 34 4.41 -2.05 -3.11
CA ALA A 34 2.97 -1.80 -3.29
C ALA A 34 2.69 -0.51 -4.10
N ARG A 35 3.50 0.54 -3.95
CA ARG A 35 3.42 1.79 -4.74
C ARG A 35 3.71 1.54 -6.21
N VAL A 36 4.83 0.87 -6.51
CA VAL A 36 5.20 0.52 -7.90
C VAL A 36 4.07 -0.24 -8.57
N ARG A 37 3.55 -1.27 -7.89
CA ARG A 37 2.48 -2.09 -8.47
C ARG A 37 1.16 -1.34 -8.62
N MET A 38 0.83 -0.47 -7.66
CA MET A 38 -0.32 0.41 -7.77
C MET A 38 -0.20 1.36 -8.96
N ARG A 39 1.00 1.88 -9.24
CA ARG A 39 1.29 2.75 -10.39
C ARG A 39 1.11 2.03 -11.72
N GLU A 40 1.55 0.79 -11.81
CA GLU A 40 1.33 -0.05 -13.01
C GLU A 40 -0.16 -0.25 -13.27
N ILE A 41 -0.91 -0.73 -12.27
CA ILE A 41 -2.36 -1.01 -12.40
C ILE A 41 -3.13 0.27 -12.74
N ALA A 42 -2.76 1.39 -12.14
CA ALA A 42 -3.41 2.67 -12.42
C ALA A 42 -3.06 3.24 -13.81
N ASN A 43 -1.91 2.89 -14.39
CA ASN A 43 -1.58 3.22 -15.79
C ASN A 43 -2.26 2.29 -16.79
N GLU A 44 -2.44 1.01 -16.48
CA GLU A 44 -3.23 0.09 -17.29
C GLU A 44 -4.72 0.43 -17.26
N ARG A 45 -5.26 0.70 -16.05
CA ARG A 45 -6.70 0.87 -15.80
C ARG A 45 -7.00 2.25 -15.25
N ARG A 46 -6.85 3.25 -16.12
CA ARG A 46 -6.82 4.69 -15.78
C ARG A 46 -8.12 5.29 -15.23
N TRP A 47 -9.18 4.50 -15.11
CA TRP A 47 -10.46 4.88 -14.48
C TRP A 47 -10.61 4.34 -13.06
N PHE A 48 -9.63 3.58 -12.57
CA PHE A 48 -9.70 2.97 -11.26
C PHE A 48 -9.30 3.99 -10.19
N GLY A 49 -10.26 4.32 -9.31
CA GLY A 49 -9.95 4.95 -8.03
C GLY A 49 -9.46 3.94 -7.00
N TYR A 50 -9.03 4.41 -5.83
CA TYR A 50 -8.43 3.58 -4.76
C TYR A 50 -9.26 2.33 -4.39
N ARG A 51 -10.60 2.40 -4.42
CA ARG A 51 -11.48 1.25 -4.12
C ARG A 51 -11.36 0.13 -5.15
N ARG A 52 -11.24 0.46 -6.44
CA ARG A 52 -11.08 -0.53 -7.52
C ARG A 52 -9.64 -1.02 -7.61
N LEU A 53 -8.65 -0.17 -7.30
CA LEU A 53 -7.25 -0.58 -7.19
C LEU A 53 -7.03 -1.60 -6.07
N ALA A 54 -7.81 -1.54 -4.99
CA ALA A 54 -7.71 -2.48 -3.88
C ALA A 54 -8.03 -3.94 -4.26
N ILE A 55 -8.78 -4.20 -5.34
CA ILE A 55 -9.14 -5.56 -5.76
C ILE A 55 -7.92 -6.32 -6.29
N PRO A 56 -7.19 -5.84 -7.33
CA PRO A 56 -5.98 -6.51 -7.80
C PRO A 56 -4.86 -6.50 -6.75
N LEU A 57 -4.70 -5.40 -6.01
CA LEU A 57 -3.68 -5.30 -4.96
C LEU A 57 -3.87 -6.33 -3.83
N ARG A 58 -5.12 -6.67 -3.48
CA ARG A 58 -5.42 -7.73 -2.49
C ARG A 58 -5.13 -9.14 -2.99
N ARG A 59 -5.13 -9.36 -4.30
CA ARG A 59 -4.77 -10.65 -4.90
C ARG A 59 -3.26 -10.88 -4.86
N GLU A 60 -2.48 -9.83 -5.09
CA GLU A 60 -1.01 -9.90 -5.06
C GLU A 60 -0.43 -9.82 -3.65
N ARG A 61 -1.10 -9.13 -2.71
CA ARG A 61 -0.66 -9.03 -1.31
C ARG A 61 -1.72 -9.50 -0.33
N ARG A 62 -1.44 -10.62 0.34
CA ARG A 62 -2.19 -11.03 1.54
C ARG A 62 -2.06 -9.96 2.62
N GLY A 63 -3.18 -9.45 3.13
CA GLY A 63 -3.22 -8.48 4.22
C GLY A 63 -3.37 -7.00 3.82
N MET A 64 -3.47 -6.68 2.52
CA MET A 64 -3.65 -5.28 2.12
C MET A 64 -5.08 -4.78 2.43
N ASN A 65 -5.19 -3.94 3.45
CA ASN A 65 -6.46 -3.30 3.84
C ASN A 65 -6.77 -2.12 2.91
N LEU A 66 -8.06 -1.82 2.71
CA LEU A 66 -8.54 -0.65 1.98
C LEU A 66 -7.98 0.66 2.58
N LYS A 67 -7.78 0.71 3.90
CA LYS A 67 -7.13 1.85 4.59
C LYS A 67 -5.68 2.05 4.14
N ASN A 68 -4.94 0.98 3.93
CA ASN A 68 -3.55 1.04 3.46
C ASN A 68 -3.50 1.51 2.00
N VAL A 69 -4.35 0.95 1.14
CA VAL A 69 -4.48 1.39 -0.26
C VAL A 69 -4.86 2.86 -0.34
N TYR A 70 -5.81 3.31 0.49
CA TYR A 70 -6.20 4.72 0.52
C TYR A 70 -5.07 5.63 1.00
N ARG A 71 -4.31 5.21 2.03
CA ARG A 71 -3.12 5.96 2.48
C ARG A 71 -2.09 6.08 1.37
N LEU A 72 -1.71 4.98 0.73
CA LEU A 72 -0.76 4.97 -0.39
C LEU A 72 -1.26 5.81 -1.56
N TYR A 73 -2.54 5.70 -1.92
CA TYR A 73 -3.19 6.50 -2.97
C TYR A 73 -3.15 8.00 -2.69
N ARG A 74 -3.34 8.40 -1.42
CA ARG A 74 -3.24 9.79 -0.99
C ARG A 74 -1.80 10.29 -0.98
N ASP A 75 -0.86 9.48 -0.51
CA ASP A 75 0.57 9.83 -0.42
C ASP A 75 1.22 9.97 -1.81
N GLU A 76 0.84 9.12 -2.76
CA GLU A 76 1.24 9.19 -4.17
C GLU A 76 0.53 10.31 -4.96
N GLN A 77 -0.44 11.01 -4.35
CA GLN A 77 -1.38 11.90 -5.00
C GLN A 77 -1.81 11.39 -6.38
N VAL A 78 -2.35 10.17 -6.44
CA VAL A 78 -2.88 9.56 -7.69
C VAL A 78 -4.15 10.28 -8.10
N THR A 79 -4.03 11.56 -8.42
CA THR A 79 -5.14 12.41 -8.79
C THR A 79 -5.31 12.23 -10.28
N VAL A 80 -6.37 11.52 -10.64
CA VAL A 80 -6.92 11.59 -11.99
C VAL A 80 -7.21 13.06 -12.27
N ARG A 81 -6.37 13.70 -13.09
CA ARG A 81 -6.59 15.09 -13.51
C ARG A 81 -7.95 15.19 -14.21
N LYS A 82 -8.75 16.20 -13.83
CA LYS A 82 -9.96 16.55 -14.58
C LYS A 82 -9.53 17.01 -15.97
N ARG A 83 -10.08 16.37 -17.00
CA ARG A 83 -9.86 16.76 -18.40
C ARG A 83 -10.50 18.11 -18.70
N SER A 84 -9.82 18.93 -19.49
CA SER A 84 -10.47 20.07 -20.15
C SER A 84 -11.46 19.59 -21.23
N GLY A 85 -12.34 20.46 -21.71
CA GLY A 85 -13.33 20.12 -22.76
C GLY A 85 -12.67 19.57 -24.03
N LEU A 86 -11.59 20.23 -24.47
CA LEU A 86 -10.80 19.83 -25.64
C LEU A 86 -10.15 18.45 -25.45
N GLU A 87 -9.57 18.20 -24.27
CA GLU A 87 -8.98 16.90 -23.99
C GLU A 87 -10.00 15.79 -24.05
N ARG A 88 -11.27 16.01 -23.61
CA ARG A 88 -12.33 14.98 -23.70
C ARG A 88 -12.65 14.60 -25.14
N ALA A 89 -12.71 15.57 -26.04
CA ALA A 89 -13.05 15.35 -27.45
C ALA A 89 -11.99 14.51 -28.19
N LEU A 90 -10.70 14.68 -27.85
CA LEU A 90 -9.59 13.96 -28.48
C LEU A 90 -9.49 12.47 -28.08
N GLY A 91 -10.29 11.99 -27.11
CA GLY A 91 -10.36 10.59 -26.72
C GLY A 91 -9.16 10.09 -25.90
N THR A 92 -7.93 10.49 -26.26
CA THR A 92 -6.69 10.12 -25.58
C THR A 92 -6.57 10.85 -24.26
N ARG A 93 -6.75 10.14 -23.16
CA ARG A 93 -6.51 10.68 -21.81
C ARG A 93 -4.97 10.63 -21.59
N PRO A 94 -4.33 11.55 -20.85
CA PRO A 94 -2.92 11.49 -20.47
C PRO A 94 -2.64 10.44 -19.37
N PRO A 95 -1.40 9.91 -19.25
CA PRO A 95 -1.03 8.97 -18.18
C PRO A 95 -1.34 9.57 -16.80
N VAL A 96 -1.60 8.71 -15.82
CA VAL A 96 -1.87 9.19 -14.46
C VAL A 96 -0.57 9.79 -13.93
N ALA A 97 -0.59 11.06 -13.56
CA ALA A 97 0.55 11.72 -12.96
C ALA A 97 0.67 11.24 -11.51
N PHE A 98 1.81 10.62 -11.18
CA PHE A 98 2.18 10.27 -9.82
C PHE A 98 3.22 11.31 -9.39
N ILE A 99 2.88 12.13 -8.39
CA ILE A 99 3.82 13.07 -7.80
C ILE A 99 4.22 12.45 -6.46
N PRO A 100 5.35 11.74 -6.37
CA PRO A 100 5.79 11.18 -5.12
C PRO A 100 6.06 12.34 -4.16
N ARG A 101 5.33 12.38 -3.05
CA ARG A 101 5.68 13.27 -1.95
C ARG A 101 6.96 12.70 -1.33
N HIS A 102 8.09 13.34 -1.64
CA HIS A 102 9.42 12.90 -1.22
C HIS A 102 9.49 12.57 0.28
N GLU A 103 10.20 11.47 0.52
CA GLU A 103 10.84 10.91 1.71
C GLU A 103 10.80 11.71 3.03
N ARG A 104 10.41 11.03 4.11
CA ARG A 104 10.80 11.38 5.47
C ARG A 104 11.03 10.11 6.27
#